data_AF-A0A925X5B6-F1
#
_entry.id   AF-A0A925X5B6-F1
#
_cell.length_a   1.000
_cell.length_b   1.000
_cell.length_c   1.000
_cell.angle_alpha   90.00
_cell.angle_beta   90.00
_cell.angle_gamma   90.00
#
_symmetry.space_group_name_H-M   'P 1'
#
loop_
_entity.id
_entity.type
_entity.pdbx_description
1 polymer ?
#
loop_
_entity_poly.entity_id
_entity_poly.type
_entity_poly.pdbx_seq_one_letter_code
_entity_poly.pdbx_strand_id
1 'polypeptide(L)'
;MRLATVYDKISNEPRPVFELPGGQRVELRELFRVESPSTLPPDAAGADAADAELAEVPLYFTDLAKTVEFLDDVIDAVRQWSRQQSEHADAQGEPRTTTRVDQMPFLPPVPVVRNFREFDAFEQHAKAWRARHDLKLSPAWYDAPSFAFANGAALVGHENPVHAPADSDELDYGLQIAAIIGRGGRDIRPADAWKHIAGFTIVNSFSARDVERREIAIGVGRAKSRDFATAVGPYLVSLNSLRDRIDADDRLHLAMRA
;
A
#
# COMPACT_ATOMS: atom_id res chain seq x y z
N MET A 1 2.58 1.21 -14.18
CA MET A 1 1.30 0.83 -13.54
C MET A 1 1.55 0.62 -12.07
N ARG A 2 0.65 1.10 -11.23
CA ARG A 2 0.79 1.07 -9.77
C ARG A 2 -0.53 0.61 -9.16
N LEU A 3 -0.47 -0.22 -8.13
CA LEU A 3 -1.67 -0.65 -7.41
C LEU A 3 -2.05 0.39 -6.37
N ALA A 4 -3.31 0.76 -6.30
CA ALA A 4 -3.91 1.51 -5.20
C ALA A 4 -5.14 0.78 -4.69
N THR A 5 -5.64 1.23 -3.54
CA THR A 5 -6.95 0.82 -3.04
C THR A 5 -7.77 2.09 -2.82
N VAL A 6 -9.00 2.11 -3.30
CA VAL A 6 -9.95 3.21 -3.08
C VAL A 6 -11.19 2.68 -2.35
N TYR A 7 -11.98 3.57 -1.76
CA TYR A 7 -13.22 3.19 -1.10
C TYR A 7 -14.44 3.56 -1.96
N ASP A 8 -15.22 2.57 -2.35
CA ASP A 8 -16.49 2.80 -3.01
C ASP A 8 -17.60 2.99 -1.96
N LYS A 9 -18.10 4.22 -1.87
CA LYS A 9 -19.17 4.59 -0.92
C LYS A 9 -20.52 3.97 -1.28
N ILE A 10 -20.75 3.60 -2.54
CA ILE A 10 -22.03 3.04 -2.99
C ILE A 10 -22.13 1.59 -2.54
N SER A 11 -21.10 0.79 -2.83
CA SER A 11 -21.05 -0.61 -2.42
C SER A 11 -20.51 -0.83 -0.99
N ASN A 12 -19.97 0.22 -0.36
CA ASN A 12 -19.42 0.19 1.00
C ASN A 12 -18.26 -0.80 1.16
N GLU A 13 -17.38 -0.87 0.16
CA GLU A 13 -16.28 -1.83 0.07
C GLU A 13 -14.98 -1.18 -0.45
N PRO A 14 -13.81 -1.70 -0.03
CA PRO A 14 -12.54 -1.35 -0.68
C PRO A 14 -12.46 -1.94 -2.09
N ARG A 15 -11.92 -1.16 -3.03
CA ARG A 15 -11.73 -1.55 -4.44
C ARG A 15 -10.24 -1.45 -4.82
N PRO A 16 -9.58 -2.57 -5.19
CA PRO A 16 -8.23 -2.51 -5.75
C PRO A 16 -8.28 -1.97 -7.18
N VAL A 17 -7.41 -1.00 -7.47
CA VAL A 17 -7.39 -0.28 -8.75
C VAL A 17 -5.96 -0.13 -9.25
N PHE A 18 -5.80 -0.13 -10.57
CA PHE A 18 -4.52 0.15 -11.21
C PHE A 18 -4.52 1.54 -11.82
N GLU A 19 -3.51 2.34 -11.49
CA GLU A 19 -3.20 3.58 -12.21
C GLU A 19 -2.41 3.23 -13.49
N LEU A 20 -2.99 3.57 -14.64
CA LEU A 20 -2.39 3.45 -15.96
C LEU A 20 -1.40 4.60 -16.22
N PRO A 21 -0.46 4.45 -17.18
CA PRO A 21 0.27 5.60 -17.72
C PRO A 21 -0.73 6.64 -18.26
N GLY A 22 -0.69 7.87 -17.73
CA GLY A 22 -1.67 8.92 -18.04
C GLY A 22 -2.62 9.27 -16.88
N GLY A 23 -2.56 8.54 -15.76
CA GLY A 23 -3.28 8.89 -14.52
C GLY A 23 -4.69 8.33 -14.41
N GLN A 24 -5.19 7.68 -15.46
CA GLN A 24 -6.47 6.98 -15.44
C GLN A 24 -6.41 5.78 -14.48
N ARG A 25 -7.41 5.63 -13.62
CA ARG A 25 -7.57 4.46 -12.75
C ARG A 25 -8.61 3.50 -13.29
N VAL A 26 -8.28 2.22 -13.28
CA VAL A 26 -9.19 1.14 -13.68
C VAL A 26 -9.31 0.13 -12.55
N GLU A 27 -10.54 -0.28 -12.26
CA GLU A 27 -10.80 -1.33 -11.26
C GLU A 27 -10.28 -2.68 -11.75
N LEU A 28 -9.66 -3.44 -10.84
CA LEU A 28 -9.08 -4.73 -11.16
C LEU A 28 -10.08 -5.72 -11.78
N ARG A 29 -11.34 -5.69 -11.32
CA ARG A 29 -12.41 -6.58 -11.79
C ARG A 29 -12.84 -6.27 -13.23
N GLU A 30 -12.85 -4.99 -13.61
CA GLU A 30 -13.26 -4.55 -14.95
C GLU A 30 -12.22 -4.93 -16.04
N LEU A 31 -10.95 -5.11 -15.65
CA LEU A 31 -9.88 -5.51 -16.56
C LEU A 31 -10.05 -6.94 -17.10
N PHE A 32 -10.87 -7.78 -16.47
CA PHE A 32 -10.99 -9.20 -16.85
C PHE A 32 -12.43 -9.66 -17.05
N ARG A 33 -13.39 -8.74 -17.14
CA ARG A 33 -14.69 -9.06 -17.74
C ARG A 33 -14.45 -9.46 -19.20
N VAL A 34 -14.57 -10.75 -19.48
CA VAL A 34 -14.80 -11.22 -20.84
C VAL A 34 -16.15 -10.64 -21.24
N GLU A 35 -16.23 -9.91 -22.35
CA GLU A 35 -17.53 -9.56 -22.91
C GLU A 35 -18.29 -10.88 -23.14
N SER A 36 -19.28 -11.16 -22.30
CA SER A 36 -20.26 -12.21 -22.59
C SER A 36 -20.83 -11.88 -23.97
N PRO A 37 -20.83 -12.81 -24.96
CA PRO A 37 -21.53 -12.60 -26.21
C PRO A 37 -23.00 -12.37 -25.84
N SER A 38 -23.48 -11.13 -25.97
CA SER A 38 -24.81 -10.76 -25.54
C SER A 38 -25.85 -11.46 -26.41
N THR A 39 -26.36 -12.60 -25.97
CA THR A 39 -27.57 -13.23 -26.53
C THR A 39 -28.60 -13.61 -25.48
N LEU A 40 -28.47 -13.16 -24.22
CA LEU A 40 -29.51 -13.42 -23.21
C LEU A 40 -30.50 -12.24 -23.13
N PRO A 41 -31.82 -12.52 -23.23
CA PRO A 41 -32.84 -11.49 -23.20
C PRO A 41 -32.92 -10.79 -21.83
N PRO A 42 -33.33 -9.52 -21.81
CA PRO A 42 -33.29 -8.70 -20.61
C PRO A 42 -34.47 -9.04 -19.70
N ASP A 43 -34.32 -10.05 -18.84
CA ASP A 43 -35.20 -10.24 -17.66
C ASP A 43 -34.64 -11.20 -16.58
N ALA A 44 -33.34 -11.56 -16.62
CA ALA A 44 -32.77 -12.56 -15.70
C ALA A 44 -31.49 -12.13 -14.94
N ALA A 45 -31.20 -10.83 -14.83
CA ALA A 45 -30.02 -10.36 -14.08
C ALA A 45 -30.40 -9.86 -12.68
N GLY A 46 -30.76 -10.80 -11.80
CA GLY A 46 -30.67 -10.60 -10.35
C GLY A 46 -29.21 -10.66 -9.90
N ALA A 47 -28.92 -10.22 -8.67
CA ALA A 47 -27.58 -10.18 -8.07
C ALA A 47 -26.74 -11.48 -8.23
N ASP A 48 -27.39 -12.63 -8.44
CA ASP A 48 -26.77 -13.93 -8.75
C ASP A 48 -25.93 -13.96 -10.05
N ALA A 49 -26.29 -13.17 -11.07
CA ALA A 49 -25.58 -13.21 -12.35
C ALA A 49 -24.18 -12.58 -12.27
N ALA A 50 -24.03 -11.55 -11.44
CA ALA A 50 -22.74 -10.92 -11.19
C ALA A 50 -21.81 -11.82 -10.35
N ASP A 51 -22.37 -12.63 -9.45
CA ASP A 51 -21.62 -13.60 -8.65
C ASP A 51 -21.22 -14.84 -9.46
N ALA A 52 -22.04 -15.26 -10.43
CA ALA A 52 -21.72 -16.36 -11.33
C ALA A 52 -20.58 -16.02 -12.31
N GLU A 53 -20.51 -14.78 -12.83
CA GLU A 53 -19.41 -14.32 -13.68
C GLU A 53 -18.06 -14.24 -12.94
N LEU A 54 -18.07 -14.08 -11.62
CA LEU A 54 -16.85 -14.05 -10.79
C LEU A 54 -16.25 -15.43 -10.51
N ALA A 55 -17.01 -16.50 -10.71
CA ALA A 55 -16.55 -17.86 -10.42
C ALA A 55 -15.39 -18.32 -11.35
N GLU A 56 -15.27 -17.71 -12.53
CA GLU A 56 -14.19 -17.99 -13.49
C GLU A 56 -13.02 -16.99 -13.40
N VAL A 57 -13.15 -15.93 -12.60
CA VAL A 57 -12.06 -14.98 -12.38
C VAL A 57 -11.05 -15.60 -11.41
N PRO A 58 -9.76 -15.72 -11.76
CA PRO A 58 -8.77 -16.35 -10.88
C PRO A 58 -8.77 -15.72 -9.48
N LEU A 59 -8.64 -16.54 -8.44
CA LEU A 59 -8.76 -16.16 -7.02
C LEU A 59 -7.87 -14.98 -6.58
N TYR A 60 -6.84 -14.65 -7.37
CA TYR A 60 -5.95 -13.50 -7.18
C TYR A 60 -6.67 -12.14 -7.15
N PHE A 61 -7.90 -12.05 -7.69
CA PHE A 61 -8.54 -10.78 -8.05
C PHE A 61 -9.71 -10.36 -7.15
N THR A 62 -10.13 -11.22 -6.22
CA THR A 62 -11.12 -10.91 -5.16
C THR A 62 -10.49 -10.89 -3.77
N ASP A 63 -9.27 -11.41 -3.61
CA ASP A 63 -8.50 -11.40 -2.38
C ASP A 63 -7.25 -10.51 -2.53
N LEU A 64 -7.28 -9.33 -1.90
CA LEU A 64 -6.17 -8.38 -1.92
C LEU A 64 -4.87 -8.98 -1.36
N ALA A 65 -4.93 -9.90 -0.40
CA ALA A 65 -3.71 -10.54 0.11
C ALA A 65 -3.06 -11.40 -0.98
N LYS A 66 -3.87 -12.08 -1.81
CA LYS A 66 -3.38 -12.81 -2.98
C LYS A 66 -2.91 -11.88 -4.08
N THR A 67 -3.61 -10.76 -4.34
CA THR A 67 -3.13 -9.73 -5.28
C THR A 67 -1.74 -9.22 -4.87
N VAL A 68 -1.51 -8.97 -3.59
CA VAL A 68 -0.23 -8.51 -3.06
C VAL A 68 0.84 -9.60 -3.16
N GLU A 69 0.50 -10.85 -2.85
CA GLU A 69 1.42 -12.01 -2.96
C GLU A 69 1.94 -12.19 -4.40
N PHE A 70 1.09 -11.98 -5.40
CA PHE A 70 1.38 -12.18 -6.83
C PHE A 70 1.40 -10.87 -7.63
N LEU A 71 1.80 -9.75 -6.99
CA LEU A 71 1.64 -8.41 -7.55
C LEU A 71 2.30 -8.23 -8.92
N ASP A 72 3.48 -8.81 -9.13
CA ASP A 72 4.19 -8.71 -10.40
C ASP A 72 3.44 -9.45 -11.53
N ASP A 73 2.92 -10.65 -11.27
CA ASP A 73 2.14 -11.42 -12.24
C ASP A 73 0.85 -10.69 -12.59
N VAL A 74 0.18 -10.09 -11.60
CA VAL A 74 -1.02 -9.27 -11.81
C VAL A 74 -0.68 -8.04 -12.67
N ILE A 75 0.40 -7.31 -12.37
CA ILE A 75 0.82 -6.15 -13.17
C ILE A 75 1.09 -6.53 -14.62
N ASP A 76 1.76 -7.66 -14.86
CA ASP A 76 2.06 -8.10 -16.22
C ASP A 76 0.81 -8.55 -16.97
N ALA A 77 -0.14 -9.20 -16.31
CA ALA A 77 -1.45 -9.51 -16.89
C ALA A 77 -2.22 -8.23 -17.28
N VAL A 78 -2.24 -7.22 -16.41
CA VAL A 78 -2.89 -5.94 -16.71
C VAL A 78 -2.18 -5.20 -17.86
N ARG A 79 -0.84 -5.23 -17.92
CA ARG A 79 -0.10 -4.64 -19.04
C ARG A 79 -0.43 -5.32 -20.36
N GLN A 80 -0.55 -6.65 -20.38
CA GLN A 80 -0.95 -7.40 -21.57
C GLN A 80 -2.36 -7.00 -22.01
N TRP A 81 -3.31 -6.96 -21.08
CA TRP A 81 -4.67 -6.50 -21.35
C TRP A 81 -4.70 -5.07 -21.89
N SER A 82 -3.97 -4.14 -21.27
CA SER A 82 -3.96 -2.73 -21.68
C SER A 82 -3.45 -2.58 -23.11
N ARG A 83 -2.44 -3.37 -23.53
CA ARG A 83 -1.98 -3.38 -24.92
C ARG A 83 -3.06 -3.89 -25.88
N GLN A 84 -3.68 -5.03 -25.56
CA GLN A 84 -4.75 -5.61 -26.37
C GLN A 84 -5.96 -4.66 -26.51
N GLN A 85 -6.32 -3.96 -25.43
CA GLN A 85 -7.43 -3.01 -25.47
C GLN A 85 -7.09 -1.72 -26.20
N SER A 86 -5.88 -1.19 -26.09
CA SER A 86 -5.45 -0.06 -26.93
C SER A 86 -5.50 -0.42 -28.41
N GLU A 87 -5.03 -1.62 -28.78
CA GLU A 87 -5.13 -2.14 -30.15
C GLU A 87 -6.59 -2.32 -30.63
N HIS A 88 -7.52 -2.68 -29.73
CA HIS A 88 -8.95 -2.79 -30.03
C HIS A 88 -9.68 -1.44 -30.08
N ALA A 89 -9.34 -0.49 -29.21
CA ALA A 89 -9.96 0.84 -29.16
C ALA A 89 -9.59 1.69 -30.39
N ASP A 90 -8.39 1.49 -30.95
CA ASP A 90 -8.00 2.07 -32.24
C ASP A 90 -8.83 1.50 -33.41
N ALA A 91 -9.47 0.33 -33.23
CA ALA A 91 -10.30 -0.32 -34.24
C ALA A 91 -11.80 0.00 -34.12
N GLN A 92 -12.30 0.35 -32.93
CA GLN A 92 -13.71 0.69 -32.67
C GLN A 92 -13.77 1.88 -31.71
N GLY A 93 -14.01 3.08 -32.26
CA GLY A 93 -13.93 4.37 -31.55
C GLY A 93 -15.03 4.64 -30.52
N GLU A 94 -15.40 3.67 -29.68
CA GLU A 94 -16.34 3.89 -28.58
C GLU A 94 -15.62 4.24 -27.27
N PRO A 95 -15.95 5.38 -26.63
CA PRO A 95 -15.41 5.72 -25.32
C PRO A 95 -16.09 4.84 -24.26
N ARG A 96 -15.39 3.80 -23.78
CA ARG A 96 -15.91 2.97 -22.70
C ARG A 96 -15.89 3.75 -21.38
N THR A 97 -17.00 3.65 -20.65
CA THR A 97 -17.22 4.24 -19.32
C THR A 97 -16.11 3.85 -18.37
N THR A 98 -15.20 4.79 -18.12
CA THR A 98 -14.30 4.72 -16.98
C THR A 98 -15.17 4.80 -15.73
N THR A 99 -15.32 3.70 -15.01
CA THR A 99 -15.92 3.71 -13.67
C THR A 99 -15.35 4.90 -12.92
N ARG A 100 -16.19 5.66 -12.20
CA ARG A 100 -15.87 6.95 -11.55
C ARG A 100 -14.90 6.80 -10.36
N VAL A 101 -13.97 5.85 -10.46
CA VAL A 101 -12.89 5.51 -9.54
C VAL A 101 -12.03 6.73 -9.24
N ASP A 102 -11.89 7.65 -10.21
CA ASP A 102 -11.06 8.83 -10.03
C ASP A 102 -11.54 9.76 -8.91
N GLN A 103 -12.80 9.65 -8.51
CA GLN A 103 -13.41 10.48 -7.47
C GLN A 103 -13.59 9.74 -6.14
N MET A 104 -13.12 8.49 -6.07
CA MET A 104 -13.17 7.69 -4.85
C MET A 104 -11.99 8.06 -3.94
N PRO A 105 -12.21 8.19 -2.62
CA PRO A 105 -11.12 8.47 -1.68
C PRO A 105 -10.16 7.29 -1.62
N PHE A 106 -8.87 7.58 -1.49
CA PHE A 106 -7.86 6.55 -1.30
C PHE A 106 -8.00 5.90 0.07
N LEU A 107 -7.75 4.60 0.08
CA LEU A 107 -7.37 3.84 1.27
C LEU A 107 -5.87 3.58 1.24
N PRO A 108 -5.27 3.12 2.35
CA PRO A 108 -3.97 2.50 2.29
C PRO A 108 -3.95 1.39 1.21
N PRO A 109 -2.87 1.24 0.43
CA PRO A 109 -2.78 0.20 -0.61
C PRO A 109 -3.08 -1.20 -0.05
N VAL A 110 -2.68 -1.45 1.20
CA VAL A 110 -3.08 -2.62 1.99
C VAL A 110 -3.83 -2.11 3.23
N PRO A 111 -5.18 -2.05 3.19
CA PRO A 111 -6.00 -1.43 4.23
C PRO A 111 -6.09 -2.27 5.51
N VAL A 112 -5.85 -3.58 5.41
CA VAL A 112 -5.84 -4.49 6.57
C VAL A 112 -4.47 -5.16 6.65
N VAL A 113 -3.68 -4.76 7.63
CA VAL A 113 -2.37 -5.35 7.91
C VAL A 113 -2.42 -6.19 9.18
N ARG A 114 -1.89 -7.42 9.13
CA ARG A 114 -1.82 -8.29 10.32
C ARG A 114 -0.76 -7.82 11.31
N ASN A 115 0.33 -7.25 10.80
CA ASN A 115 1.44 -6.73 11.59
C ASN A 115 1.99 -5.49 10.88
N PHE A 116 2.24 -4.44 11.65
CA PHE A 116 2.99 -3.27 11.20
C PHE A 116 4.19 -3.08 12.13
N ARG A 117 5.39 -3.13 11.56
CA ARG A 117 6.66 -2.96 12.27
C ARG A 117 7.34 -1.69 11.77
N GLU A 118 7.52 -0.74 12.66
CA GLU A 118 8.23 0.52 12.41
C GLU A 118 9.69 0.35 12.84
N PHE A 119 10.63 0.38 11.90
CA PHE A 119 12.05 0.15 12.17
C PHE A 119 12.79 1.45 12.47
N ASP A 120 13.67 1.41 13.48
CA ASP A 120 14.65 2.48 13.77
C ASP A 120 15.93 2.23 12.95
N ALA A 121 15.83 2.23 11.62
CA ALA A 121 16.93 1.79 10.72
C ALA A 121 17.75 2.94 10.10
N PHE A 122 17.35 4.19 10.31
CA PHE A 122 18.08 5.36 9.79
C PHE A 122 18.99 5.92 10.88
N GLU A 123 20.30 5.64 10.79
CA GLU A 123 21.27 5.97 11.83
C GLU A 123 21.28 7.47 12.19
N GLN A 124 21.19 8.35 11.19
CA GLN A 124 21.14 9.79 11.42
C GLN A 124 19.88 10.19 12.23
N HIS A 125 18.73 9.61 11.90
CA HIS A 125 17.49 9.83 12.66
C HIS A 125 17.63 9.28 14.09
N ALA A 126 18.10 8.04 14.22
CA ALA A 126 18.30 7.35 15.50
C ALA A 126 19.19 8.16 16.45
N LYS A 127 20.29 8.73 15.93
CA LYS A 127 21.20 9.62 16.67
C LYS A 127 20.55 10.95 17.02
N ALA A 128 19.93 11.63 16.05
CA ALA A 128 19.34 12.94 16.23
C ALA A 128 18.18 12.92 17.25
N TRP A 129 17.31 11.90 17.17
CA TRP A 129 16.23 11.73 18.12
C TRP A 129 16.77 11.51 19.54
N ARG A 130 17.70 10.56 19.73
CA ARG A 130 18.28 10.28 21.05
C ARG A 130 18.97 11.51 21.65
N ALA A 131 19.72 12.27 20.85
CA ALA A 131 20.37 13.50 21.31
C ALA A 131 19.37 14.56 21.83
N ARG A 132 18.17 14.65 21.23
CA ARG A 132 17.10 15.56 21.72
C ARG A 132 16.49 15.15 23.07
N HIS A 133 16.74 13.92 23.50
CA HIS A 133 16.30 13.38 24.78
C HIS A 133 17.48 13.16 25.75
N ASP A 134 18.64 13.77 25.48
CA ASP A 134 19.88 13.58 26.26
C ASP A 134 20.35 12.12 26.35
N LEU A 135 19.99 11.31 25.35
CA LEU A 135 20.36 9.90 25.22
C LEU A 135 21.46 9.71 24.18
N LYS A 136 22.27 8.66 24.35
CA LYS A 136 23.25 8.21 23.36
C LYS A 136 22.74 6.97 22.61
N LEU A 137 23.15 6.83 21.35
CA LEU A 137 22.90 5.60 20.60
C LEU A 137 23.69 4.45 21.25
N SER A 138 22.99 3.40 21.68
CA SER A 138 23.62 2.19 22.21
C SER A 138 24.36 1.46 21.09
N PRO A 139 25.56 0.89 21.33
CA PRO A 139 26.24 0.02 20.37
C PRO A 139 25.37 -1.16 19.89
N ALA A 140 24.46 -1.64 20.75
CA ALA A 140 23.53 -2.73 20.41
C ALA A 140 22.56 -2.38 19.26
N TRP A 141 22.43 -1.10 18.89
CA TRP A 141 21.67 -0.69 17.71
C TRP A 141 22.26 -1.27 16.42
N TYR A 142 23.57 -1.52 16.37
CA TYR A 142 24.24 -2.12 15.21
C TYR A 142 24.13 -3.65 15.15
N ASP A 143 23.63 -4.31 16.20
CA ASP A 143 23.53 -5.77 16.25
C ASP A 143 22.41 -6.29 15.33
N ALA A 144 21.28 -5.57 15.28
CA ALA A 144 20.13 -5.90 14.45
C ALA A 144 19.20 -4.69 14.27
N PRO A 145 18.46 -4.60 13.16
CA PRO A 145 17.46 -3.54 12.95
C PRO A 145 16.28 -3.73 13.92
N SER A 146 16.26 -2.93 14.99
CA SER A 146 15.16 -2.93 15.96
C SER A 146 13.90 -2.28 15.39
N PHE A 147 12.74 -2.77 15.83
CA PHE A 147 11.44 -2.19 15.48
C PHE A 147 10.52 -2.08 16.68
N ALA A 148 9.55 -1.17 16.58
CA ALA A 148 8.36 -1.15 17.42
C ALA A 148 7.16 -1.68 16.63
N PHE A 149 6.18 -2.26 17.32
CA PHE A 149 4.88 -2.52 16.69
C PHE A 149 4.12 -1.20 16.57
N ALA A 150 3.64 -0.91 15.37
CA ALA A 150 2.81 0.25 15.08
C ALA A 150 1.33 -0.17 14.97
N ASN A 151 0.43 0.78 15.17
CA ASN A 151 -1.00 0.53 15.09
C ASN A 151 -1.44 0.37 13.63
N GLY A 152 -1.60 -0.87 13.19
CA GLY A 152 -2.12 -1.22 11.87
C GLY A 152 -3.62 -0.95 11.67
N ALA A 153 -4.36 -0.57 12.72
CA ALA A 153 -5.78 -0.20 12.64
C ALA A 153 -6.00 1.31 12.44
N ALA A 154 -4.96 2.14 12.64
CA ALA A 154 -5.02 3.59 12.48
C ALA A 154 -4.38 4.06 11.16
N LEU A 155 -4.48 3.24 10.11
CA LEU A 155 -3.93 3.59 8.79
C LEU A 155 -4.86 4.56 8.05
N VAL A 156 -4.27 5.59 7.45
CA VAL A 156 -4.98 6.66 6.74
C VAL A 156 -4.56 6.64 5.26
N GLY A 157 -5.54 6.68 4.36
CA GLY A 157 -5.27 6.76 2.93
C GLY A 157 -4.81 8.15 2.50
N HIS A 158 -4.22 8.24 1.31
CA HIS A 158 -3.82 9.51 0.71
C HIS A 158 -4.99 10.53 0.66
N GLU A 159 -4.67 11.82 0.84
CA GLU A 159 -5.62 12.96 0.86
C GLU A 159 -6.73 12.89 1.93
N ASN A 160 -6.71 11.92 2.83
CA ASN A 160 -7.63 11.88 3.95
C ASN A 160 -7.10 12.72 5.12
N PRO A 161 -7.99 13.37 5.90
CA PRO A 161 -7.58 14.19 7.03
C PRO A 161 -6.94 13.35 8.12
N VAL A 162 -5.95 13.93 8.80
CA VAL A 162 -5.33 13.39 10.00
C VAL A 162 -5.62 14.36 11.15
N HIS A 163 -6.11 13.83 12.26
CA HIS A 163 -6.46 14.61 13.44
C HIS A 163 -5.45 14.33 14.54
N ALA A 164 -4.88 15.38 15.13
CA ALA A 164 -4.06 15.24 16.32
C ALA A 164 -4.89 14.71 17.50
N PRO A 165 -4.29 13.96 18.45
CA PRO A 165 -4.93 13.68 19.73
C PRO A 165 -5.35 14.98 20.42
N ALA A 166 -6.49 14.97 21.12
CA ALA A 166 -7.04 16.17 21.76
C ALA A 166 -6.08 16.82 22.78
N ASP A 167 -5.24 16.01 23.44
CA ASP A 167 -4.29 16.46 24.47
C ASP A 167 -2.88 16.73 23.91
N SER A 168 -2.78 17.10 22.62
CA SER A 168 -1.52 17.33 21.91
C SER A 168 -1.51 18.67 21.18
N ASP A 169 -0.48 19.48 21.44
CA ASP A 169 -0.17 20.72 20.72
C ASP A 169 1.05 20.58 19.79
N GLU A 170 1.80 19.47 19.90
CA GLU A 170 3.03 19.23 19.14
C GLU A 170 2.92 18.04 18.17
N LEU A 171 2.08 18.19 17.15
CA LEU A 171 1.98 17.21 16.07
C LEU A 171 3.21 17.30 15.15
N ASP A 172 3.81 16.15 14.89
CA ASP A 172 4.97 15.99 14.01
C ASP A 172 4.75 14.83 13.03
N TYR A 173 5.54 14.81 11.96
CA TYR A 173 5.45 13.84 10.88
C TYR A 173 6.80 13.16 10.62
N GLY A 174 6.76 11.93 10.11
CA GLY A 174 7.93 11.11 9.90
C GLY A 174 7.84 10.38 8.58
N LEU A 175 8.64 10.82 7.61
CA LEU A 175 8.76 10.17 6.31
C LEU A 175 9.43 8.80 6.45
N GLN A 176 8.78 7.78 5.92
CA GLN A 176 9.25 6.41 5.90
C GLN A 176 8.99 5.76 4.54
N ILE A 177 9.72 4.67 4.31
CA ILE A 177 9.45 3.73 3.22
C ILE A 177 9.05 2.41 3.87
N ALA A 178 7.94 1.83 3.43
CA ALA A 178 7.50 0.51 3.88
C ALA A 178 7.71 -0.53 2.78
N ALA A 179 8.29 -1.66 3.16
CA ALA A 179 8.26 -2.88 2.37
C ALA A 179 6.98 -3.66 2.73
N ILE A 180 6.18 -4.01 1.72
CA ILE A 180 5.02 -4.86 1.88
C ILE A 180 5.44 -6.31 1.68
N ILE A 181 5.19 -7.16 2.67
CA ILE A 181 5.52 -8.58 2.62
C ILE A 181 4.36 -9.33 1.94
N GLY A 182 4.62 -9.91 0.76
CA GLY A 182 3.64 -10.70 0.01
C GLY A 182 3.68 -12.17 0.36
N ARG A 183 4.89 -12.71 0.58
CA ARG A 183 5.09 -14.13 0.88
C ARG A 183 5.57 -14.33 2.31
N GLY A 184 4.82 -15.12 3.08
CA GLY A 184 5.23 -15.51 4.43
C GLY A 184 6.50 -16.37 4.46
N GLY A 185 7.09 -16.51 5.64
CA GLY A 185 8.26 -17.34 5.88
C GLY A 185 8.73 -17.25 7.32
N ARG A 186 9.71 -18.08 7.68
CA ARG A 186 10.34 -18.11 9.00
C ARG A 186 11.85 -18.30 8.80
N ASP A 187 12.65 -17.60 9.60
CA ASP A 187 14.13 -17.67 9.57
C ASP A 187 14.67 -17.52 8.13
N ILE A 188 14.12 -16.55 7.41
CA ILE A 188 14.42 -16.28 5.99
C ILE A 188 15.87 -15.81 5.89
N ARG A 189 16.65 -16.45 5.01
CA ARG A 189 18.04 -16.05 4.75
C ARG A 189 18.06 -14.66 4.07
N PRO A 190 19.04 -13.79 4.37
CA PRO A 190 19.14 -12.47 3.74
C PRO A 190 19.10 -12.52 2.20
N ALA A 191 19.78 -13.49 1.58
CA ALA A 191 19.80 -13.67 0.12
C ALA A 191 18.43 -14.04 -0.50
N ASP A 192 17.46 -14.48 0.32
CA ASP A 192 16.10 -14.79 -0.13
C ASP A 192 15.12 -13.66 0.20
N ALA A 193 15.51 -12.63 0.96
CA ALA A 193 14.61 -11.61 1.49
C ALA A 193 13.79 -10.89 0.41
N TRP A 194 14.42 -10.53 -0.71
CA TRP A 194 13.75 -9.87 -1.84
C TRP A 194 12.57 -10.68 -2.42
N LYS A 195 12.62 -12.02 -2.36
CA LYS A 195 11.55 -12.90 -2.85
C LYS A 195 10.29 -12.86 -1.98
N HIS A 196 10.37 -12.26 -0.81
CA HIS A 196 9.24 -12.13 0.12
C HIS A 196 8.58 -10.74 0.07
N ILE A 197 9.24 -9.76 -0.55
CA ILE A 197 8.74 -8.39 -0.67
C ILE A 197 7.86 -8.32 -1.93
N ALA A 198 6.57 -8.02 -1.74
CA ALA A 198 5.64 -7.74 -2.83
C ALA A 198 5.96 -6.41 -3.53
N GLY A 199 6.34 -5.42 -2.74
CA GLY A 199 6.62 -4.08 -3.23
C GLY A 199 6.85 -3.08 -2.10
N PHE A 200 6.89 -1.81 -2.47
CA PHE A 200 7.14 -0.71 -1.57
C PHE A 200 6.06 0.35 -1.66
N THR A 201 5.88 1.06 -0.56
CA THR A 201 5.04 2.25 -0.49
C THR A 201 5.69 3.30 0.40
N ILE A 202 5.22 4.53 0.33
CA ILE A 202 5.63 5.59 1.24
C ILE A 202 4.70 5.61 2.45
N VAL A 203 5.27 6.00 3.59
CA VAL A 203 4.56 6.11 4.85
C VAL A 203 4.88 7.45 5.49
N ASN A 204 3.86 8.09 6.04
CA ASN A 204 4.01 9.20 6.95
C ASN A 204 3.48 8.79 8.33
N SER A 205 4.42 8.53 9.23
CA SER A 205 4.15 8.19 10.63
C SER A 205 3.98 9.46 11.46
N PHE A 206 2.76 9.71 11.96
CA PHE A 206 2.51 10.89 12.78
C PHE A 206 2.90 10.64 14.23
N SER A 207 3.33 11.68 14.93
CA SER A 207 3.71 11.61 16.35
C SER A 207 3.24 12.86 17.09
N ALA A 208 2.57 12.67 18.23
CA ALA A 208 2.30 13.72 19.20
C ALA A 208 3.49 13.81 20.17
N ARG A 209 4.38 14.79 19.98
CA ARG A 209 5.72 14.81 20.61
C ARG A 209 5.69 15.17 22.10
N ASP A 210 4.74 15.99 22.50
CA ASP A 210 4.44 16.32 23.89
C ASP A 210 3.87 15.12 24.67
N VAL A 211 3.01 14.33 24.04
CA VAL A 211 2.56 13.03 24.56
C VAL A 211 3.75 12.07 24.65
N GLU A 212 4.57 11.97 23.59
CA GLU A 212 5.73 11.07 23.50
C GLU A 212 6.71 11.30 24.67
N ARG A 213 7.02 12.57 24.97
CA ARG A 213 7.91 12.93 26.09
C ARG A 213 7.35 12.48 27.45
N ARG A 214 6.03 12.62 27.67
CA ARG A 214 5.38 12.16 28.91
C ARG A 214 5.43 10.63 29.04
N GLU A 215 5.20 9.91 27.95
CA GLU A 215 5.25 8.44 27.94
C GLU A 215 6.66 7.88 28.18
N ILE A 216 7.67 8.54 27.62
CA ILE A 216 9.09 8.21 27.86
C ILE A 216 9.47 8.45 29.32
N ALA A 217 9.02 9.56 29.92
CA ALA A 217 9.32 9.89 31.31
C ALA A 217 8.80 8.84 32.31
N ILE A 218 7.72 8.11 31.96
CA ILE A 218 7.17 7.02 32.77
C ILE A 218 7.64 5.62 32.33
N GLY A 219 8.56 5.53 31.36
CA GLY A 219 9.17 4.27 30.93
C GLY A 219 8.31 3.37 30.02
N VAL A 220 7.19 3.87 29.50
CA VAL A 220 6.29 3.11 28.60
C VAL A 220 6.75 3.19 27.14
N GLY A 221 7.59 4.16 26.79
CA GLY A 221 8.08 4.36 25.42
C GLY A 221 7.11 5.16 24.57
N ARG A 222 6.99 4.83 23.28
CA ARG A 222 6.14 5.57 22.32
C ARG A 222 4.86 4.78 22.04
N ALA A 223 3.82 5.00 22.83
CA ALA A 223 2.56 4.27 22.72
C ALA A 223 1.47 5.17 22.14
N LYS A 224 0.68 5.84 22.99
CA LYS A 224 -0.42 6.72 22.58
C LYS A 224 0.04 7.87 21.69
N SER A 225 1.27 8.32 21.87
CA SER A 225 1.88 9.34 21.03
C SER A 225 1.94 9.00 19.54
N ARG A 226 1.74 7.73 19.16
CA ARG A 226 1.78 7.24 17.76
C ARG A 226 0.58 6.36 17.39
N ASP A 227 -0.40 6.24 18.26
CA ASP A 227 -1.51 5.29 18.12
C ASP A 227 -2.66 5.81 17.23
N PHE A 228 -2.67 7.10 16.90
CA PHE A 228 -3.84 7.78 16.34
C PHE A 228 -3.91 7.84 14.81
N ALA A 229 -2.77 7.87 14.11
CA ALA A 229 -2.75 7.93 12.65
C ALA A 229 -1.39 7.55 12.05
N THR A 230 -1.41 6.84 10.92
CA THR A 230 -0.27 6.69 10.02
C THR A 230 -0.76 6.73 8.58
N ALA A 231 -0.33 7.71 7.80
CA ALA A 231 -0.71 7.78 6.38
C ALA A 231 0.16 6.86 5.54
N VAL A 232 -0.44 6.10 4.63
CA VAL A 232 0.24 5.10 3.80
C VAL A 232 -0.26 5.22 2.36
N GLY A 233 0.66 5.14 1.39
CA GLY A 233 0.31 5.18 -0.03
C GLY A 233 0.55 6.53 -0.69
N PRO A 234 -0.14 6.84 -1.80
CA PRO A 234 -1.35 6.17 -2.31
C PRO A 234 -1.11 4.81 -3.00
N TYR A 235 0.14 4.53 -3.40
CA TYR A 235 0.43 3.40 -4.28
C TYR A 235 1.33 2.35 -3.64
N LEU A 236 1.06 1.08 -3.95
CA LEU A 236 2.01 -0.02 -3.84
C LEU A 236 2.73 -0.18 -5.17
N VAL A 237 4.03 0.03 -5.16
CA VAL A 237 4.92 -0.11 -6.32
C VAL A 237 5.62 -1.46 -6.22
N SER A 238 5.46 -2.30 -7.23
CA SER A 238 6.04 -3.65 -7.23
C SER A 238 7.56 -3.63 -7.34
N LEU A 239 8.18 -4.74 -6.92
CA LEU A 239 9.64 -4.91 -7.01
C LEU A 239 10.14 -4.79 -8.45
N ASN A 240 9.45 -5.39 -9.43
CA ASN A 240 9.85 -5.30 -10.84
C ASN A 240 9.88 -3.87 -11.36
N SER A 241 8.99 -3.01 -10.85
CA SER A 241 8.93 -1.59 -11.22
C SER A 241 10.09 -0.77 -10.67
N LEU A 242 10.87 -1.32 -9.74
CA LEU A 242 12.03 -0.69 -9.11
C LEU A 242 13.35 -1.39 -9.45
N ARG A 243 13.36 -2.40 -10.33
CA ARG A 243 14.58 -3.15 -10.67
C ARG A 243 15.72 -2.26 -11.16
N ASP A 244 15.43 -1.21 -11.92
CA ASP A 244 16.41 -0.24 -12.41
C ASP A 244 16.95 0.71 -11.32
N ARG A 245 16.45 0.56 -10.08
CA ARG A 245 16.88 1.28 -8.89
C ARG A 245 17.61 0.39 -7.88
N ILE A 246 17.72 -0.91 -8.14
CA ILE A 246 18.45 -1.84 -7.30
C ILE A 246 19.82 -2.07 -7.93
N ASP A 247 20.89 -1.85 -7.17
CA ASP A 247 22.25 -2.06 -7.65
C ASP A 247 22.71 -3.52 -7.51
N ALA A 248 23.96 -3.80 -7.91
CA ALA A 248 24.55 -5.13 -7.85
C ALA A 248 24.79 -5.66 -6.42
N ASP A 249 24.73 -4.78 -5.41
CA ASP A 249 24.87 -5.10 -3.99
C ASP A 249 23.49 -5.23 -3.31
N ASP A 250 22.42 -5.39 -4.09
CA ASP A 250 21.04 -5.50 -3.61
C ASP A 250 20.56 -4.26 -2.83
N ARG A 251 21.10 -3.07 -3.13
CA ARG A 251 20.68 -1.81 -2.50
C ARG A 251 19.70 -1.06 -3.37
N LEU A 252 18.57 -0.67 -2.78
CA LEU A 252 17.55 0.15 -3.42
C LEU A 252 17.86 1.64 -3.29
N HIS A 253 18.05 2.30 -4.44
CA HIS A 253 18.34 3.73 -4.54
C HIS A 253 17.09 4.51 -4.92
N LEU A 254 16.51 5.23 -3.95
CA LEU A 254 15.36 6.11 -4.17
C LEU A 254 15.77 7.56 -3.96
N ALA A 255 15.53 8.39 -4.98
CA ALA A 255 15.63 9.84 -4.82
C ALA A 255 14.33 10.36 -4.18
N MET A 256 14.45 10.97 -3.00
CA MET A 256 13.35 11.69 -2.36
C MET A 256 13.41 13.16 -2.75
N ARG A 257 12.25 13.72 -3.12
CA ARG A 257 12.07 15.15 -3.36
C ARG A 257 10.99 15.65 -2.41
N ALA A 258 11.29 16.70 -1.68
CA ALA A 258 10.34 17.42 -0.85
C ALA A 258 9.58 18.45 -1.70
#